data_AF-A0A1I4X497-F1
#
_entry.id   AF-A0A1I4X497-F1
#
_cell.length_a   1.000
_cell.length_b   1.000
_cell.length_c   1.000
_cell.angle_alpha   90.00
_cell.angle_beta   90.00
_cell.angle_gamma   90.00
#
_symmetry.space_group_name_H-M   'P 1'
#
loop_
_entity.id
_entity.type
_entity.pdbx_description
1 polymer ?
#
loop_
_entity_poly.entity_id
_entity_poly.type
_entity_poly.pdbx_seq_one_letter_code
_entity_poly.pdbx_strand_id
1 'polypeptide(L)'
;MFNIIETLGSFIMIISVFAITASLIVAFLNYRLKRRLLDAGPIDDNALKLLPGIPKTSSDMLKWGIILFFAGLGLIVLEFIPFNVETSPLPYGVETVFIATGFLVYYFLISRNNK
;
A
#
# COMPACT_ATOMS: atom_id res chain seq x y z
N MET A 1 -1.42 15.15 31.71
CA MET A 1 -0.73 14.87 30.43
C MET A 1 -1.23 13.58 29.78
N PHE A 2 -1.50 12.50 30.55
CA PHE A 2 -2.01 11.21 30.05
C PHE A 2 -3.38 11.29 29.35
N ASN A 3 -4.37 12.00 29.94
CA ASN A 3 -5.71 12.14 29.34
C ASN A 3 -5.75 12.84 27.97
N ILE A 4 -4.74 13.66 27.65
CA ILE A 4 -4.68 14.38 26.37
C ILE A 4 -4.22 13.41 25.26
N ILE A 5 -3.37 12.44 25.59
CA ILE A 5 -2.88 11.43 24.64
C ILE A 5 -3.99 10.42 24.31
N GLU A 6 -4.79 10.00 25.30
CA GLU A 6 -5.91 9.07 25.07
C GLU A 6 -7.04 9.68 24.23
N THR A 7 -7.35 10.95 24.49
CA THR A 7 -8.35 11.69 23.70
C THR A 7 -7.88 11.86 22.26
N LEU A 8 -6.62 12.26 22.04
CA LEU A 8 -6.02 12.34 20.70
C LEU A 8 -6.01 10.99 19.97
N GLY A 9 -5.68 9.89 20.66
CA GLY A 9 -5.69 8.54 20.09
C GLY A 9 -7.07 8.12 19.57
N SER A 10 -8.13 8.48 20.31
CA SER A 10 -9.52 8.20 19.93
C SER A 10 -9.95 8.96 18.68
N PHE A 11 -9.53 10.24 18.54
CA PHE A 11 -9.81 11.03 17.33
C PHE A 11 -9.08 10.50 16.09
N ILE A 12 -7.81 10.11 16.25
CA ILE A 12 -7.02 9.54 15.14
C ILE A 12 -7.66 8.24 14.64
N MET A 13 -8.15 7.38 15.54
CA MET A 13 -8.84 6.15 15.17
C MET A 13 -10.08 6.43 14.32
N ILE A 14 -10.95 7.36 14.73
CA ILE A 14 -12.16 7.72 13.99
C ILE A 14 -11.84 8.27 12.60
N ILE A 15 -10.85 9.17 12.50
CA ILE A 15 -10.43 9.76 11.22
C ILE A 15 -9.88 8.67 10.29
N SER A 16 -9.10 7.73 10.82
CA SER A 16 -8.53 6.64 10.03
C SER A 16 -9.60 5.71 9.43
N VAL A 17 -10.61 5.33 10.23
CA VAL A 17 -11.72 4.48 9.76
C VAL A 17 -12.51 5.20 8.68
N PHE A 18 -12.77 6.49 8.85
CA PHE A 18 -13.48 7.29 7.86
C PHE A 18 -12.68 7.42 6.56
N ALA A 19 -11.38 7.67 6.64
CA ALA A 19 -10.49 7.77 5.49
C ALA A 19 -10.40 6.45 4.71
N ILE A 20 -10.28 5.33 5.42
CA ILE A 20 -10.26 3.99 4.81
C ILE A 20 -11.59 3.73 4.09
N THR A 21 -12.71 3.99 4.76
CA THR A 21 -14.05 3.78 4.18
C THR A 21 -14.27 4.65 2.94
N ALA A 22 -13.89 5.93 2.99
CA ALA A 22 -13.97 6.83 1.84
C ALA A 22 -13.12 6.35 0.67
N SER A 23 -11.89 5.87 0.93
CA SER A 23 -11.00 5.34 -0.10
C SER A 23 -11.59 4.09 -0.78
N LEU A 24 -12.23 3.20 -0.02
CA LEU A 24 -12.91 2.01 -0.54
C LEU A 24 -14.08 2.37 -1.45
N ILE A 25 -14.88 3.37 -1.06
CA ILE A 25 -15.99 3.87 -1.89
C ILE A 25 -15.46 4.43 -3.21
N VAL A 26 -14.44 5.27 -3.17
CA VAL A 26 -13.84 5.86 -4.39
C VAL A 26 -13.24 4.77 -5.29
N ALA A 27 -12.55 3.79 -4.73
CA ALA A 27 -12.02 2.65 -5.48
C ALA A 27 -13.12 1.83 -6.15
N PHE A 28 -14.22 1.57 -5.43
CA PHE A 28 -15.36 0.83 -5.96
C PHE A 28 -16.09 1.60 -7.08
N LEU A 29 -16.27 2.91 -6.93
CA LEU A 29 -16.87 3.76 -7.97
C LEU A 29 -16.00 3.79 -9.22
N ASN A 30 -14.69 3.97 -9.06
CA ASN A 30 -13.74 3.94 -10.18
C ASN A 30 -13.76 2.59 -10.91
N TYR A 31 -13.86 1.47 -10.18
CA TYR A 31 -14.00 0.15 -10.79
C TYR A 31 -15.30 0.03 -11.59
N ARG A 32 -16.43 0.47 -11.01
CA ARG A 32 -17.74 0.42 -11.68
C ARG A 32 -17.79 1.31 -12.93
N LEU A 33 -17.18 2.49 -12.88
CA LEU A 33 -17.06 3.40 -14.02
C LEU A 33 -16.22 2.78 -15.14
N LYS A 34 -15.05 2.20 -14.80
CA LYS A 34 -14.20 1.50 -15.77
C LYS A 34 -14.93 0.33 -16.43
N ARG A 35 -15.66 -0.47 -15.66
CA ARG A 35 -16.44 -1.59 -16.20
C ARG A 35 -17.53 -1.12 -17.17
N ARG A 36 -18.24 -0.04 -16.83
CA ARG A 36 -19.25 0.57 -17.73
C ARG A 36 -18.64 1.13 -19.01
N LEU A 37 -17.44 1.71 -18.94
CA LEU A 37 -16.75 2.22 -20.13
C LEU A 37 -16.34 1.07 -21.06
N LEU A 38 -15.82 -0.04 -20.51
CA LEU A 38 -15.46 -1.23 -21.29
C LEU A 38 -16.67 -1.94 -21.89
N ASP A 39 -17.80 -1.99 -21.16
CA ASP A 39 -19.05 -2.61 -21.62
C ASP A 39 -19.77 -1.77 -22.70
N ALA A 40 -19.40 -0.49 -22.89
CA ALA A 40 -20.10 0.44 -23.79
C ALA A 40 -19.74 0.30 -25.29
N GLY A 41 -18.96 -0.70 -25.70
CA GLY A 41 -18.69 -0.96 -27.13
C GLY A 41 -17.62 -0.04 -27.75
N PRO A 42 -17.29 -0.23 -29.04
CA PRO A 42 -15.96 0.01 -29.61
C PRO A 42 -15.52 1.46 -29.43
N ILE A 43 -14.66 1.67 -28.45
CA ILE A 43 -14.05 2.96 -28.20
C ILE A 43 -12.97 3.13 -29.27
N ASP A 44 -13.22 4.03 -30.21
CA ASP A 44 -12.24 4.50 -31.19
C ASP A 44 -10.88 4.71 -30.50
N ASP A 45 -9.80 4.20 -31.07
CA ASP A 45 -8.44 4.27 -30.48
C ASP A 45 -8.02 5.72 -30.18
N ASN A 46 -8.68 6.70 -30.82
CA ASN A 46 -8.53 8.12 -30.55
C ASN A 46 -9.31 8.62 -29.31
N ALA A 47 -10.46 8.02 -28.98
CA ALA A 47 -11.21 8.33 -27.75
C ALA A 47 -10.49 7.77 -26.50
N LEU A 48 -9.79 6.64 -26.62
CA LEU A 48 -8.90 6.12 -25.57
C LEU A 48 -7.73 7.06 -25.24
N LYS A 49 -7.27 7.87 -26.20
CA LYS A 49 -6.23 8.90 -26.00
C LYS A 49 -6.78 10.18 -25.36
N LEU A 50 -8.10 10.41 -25.43
CA LEU A 50 -8.79 11.55 -24.83
C LEU A 50 -9.25 11.28 -23.39
N LEU A 51 -9.18 10.03 -22.91
CA LEU A 51 -9.27 9.76 -21.48
C LEU A 51 -8.04 10.39 -20.79
N PRO A 52 -8.22 11.38 -19.91
CA PRO A 52 -7.10 12.02 -19.22
C PRO A 52 -6.48 10.99 -18.27
N GLY A 53 -5.37 10.43 -18.70
CA GLY A 53 -4.65 9.42 -17.95
C GLY A 53 -5.44 8.11 -17.86
N ILE A 54 -5.22 7.22 -18.83
CA ILE A 54 -4.92 5.85 -18.42
C ILE A 54 -3.76 6.03 -17.44
N PRO A 55 -3.97 5.91 -16.10
CA PRO A 55 -2.84 5.98 -15.22
C PRO A 55 -1.92 4.89 -15.74
N LYS A 56 -0.61 5.09 -15.72
CA LYS A 56 0.35 3.99 -15.84
C LYS A 56 0.13 3.10 -14.61
N THR A 57 -1.01 2.41 -14.60
CA THR A 57 -1.60 1.65 -13.52
C THR A 57 -0.71 0.45 -13.42
N SER A 58 0.12 0.46 -12.38
CA SER A 58 0.52 -0.72 -11.62
C SER A 58 1.87 -0.52 -10.98
N SER A 59 2.78 0.28 -11.54
CA SER A 59 4.13 0.44 -10.99
C SER A 59 4.11 0.86 -9.52
N ASP A 60 3.36 1.92 -9.18
CA ASP A 60 3.33 2.43 -7.82
C ASP A 60 2.51 1.55 -6.86
N MET A 61 1.47 0.87 -7.36
CA MET A 61 0.70 -0.08 -6.54
C MET A 61 1.50 -1.37 -6.28
N LEU A 62 2.33 -1.78 -7.24
CA LEU A 62 3.26 -2.92 -7.14
C LEU A 62 4.41 -2.61 -6.17
N LYS A 63 4.87 -1.34 -6.08
CA LYS A 63 5.81 -0.88 -5.02
C LYS A 63 5.25 -1.23 -3.64
N TRP A 64 4.07 -0.70 -3.35
CA TRP A 64 3.46 -0.83 -2.02
C TRP A 64 3.09 -2.28 -1.70
N GLY A 65 2.65 -3.06 -2.69
CA GLY A 65 2.38 -4.49 -2.51
C GLY A 65 3.63 -5.28 -2.08
N ILE A 66 4.76 -5.07 -2.75
CA ILE A 66 6.02 -5.76 -2.41
C ILE A 66 6.58 -5.30 -1.06
N ILE A 67 6.55 -3.99 -0.78
CA ILE A 67 7.07 -3.46 0.50
C ILE A 67 6.24 -4.00 1.66
N LEU A 68 4.90 -3.99 1.57
CA LEU A 68 4.01 -4.52 2.61
C LEU A 68 4.13 -6.04 2.77
N PHE A 69 4.36 -6.77 1.68
CA PHE A 69 4.58 -8.21 1.74
C PHE A 69 5.83 -8.56 2.56
N PHE A 70 6.95 -7.88 2.30
CA PHE A 70 8.18 -8.10 3.05
C PHE A 70 8.09 -7.57 4.49
N ALA A 71 7.44 -6.44 4.73
CA ALA A 71 7.17 -5.94 6.09
C ALA A 71 6.35 -6.96 6.90
N GLY A 72 5.27 -7.49 6.32
CA GLY A 72 4.46 -8.53 6.97
C GLY A 72 5.26 -9.81 7.26
N LEU A 73 6.17 -10.21 6.37
CA LEU A 73 7.10 -11.31 6.63
C LEU A 73 8.06 -11.01 7.80
N GLY A 74 8.54 -9.77 7.93
CA GLY A 74 9.36 -9.33 9.06
C GLY A 74 8.65 -9.54 10.39
N LEU A 75 7.38 -9.12 10.48
CA LEU A 75 6.55 -9.33 11.67
C LEU A 75 6.30 -10.81 11.98
N ILE A 76 6.04 -11.64 10.95
CA ILE A 76 5.86 -13.09 11.15
C ILE A 76 7.14 -13.73 11.70
N VAL A 77 8.30 -13.36 11.15
CA VAL A 77 9.60 -13.88 11.61
C VAL A 77 9.89 -13.45 13.05
N LEU A 78 9.48 -12.24 13.42
CA LEU A 78 9.61 -11.67 14.75
C LEU A 78 8.91 -12.53 15.81
N GLU A 79 7.72 -13.07 15.52
CA GLU A 79 6.97 -13.95 16.43
C GLU A 79 7.73 -15.23 16.82
N PHE A 80 8.61 -15.74 15.94
CA PHE A 80 9.38 -16.96 16.21
C PHE A 80 10.69 -16.72 16.96
N ILE A 81 11.08 -15.46 17.18
CA ILE A 81 12.30 -15.11 17.89
C ILE A 81 11.94 -14.82 19.36
N PRO A 82 12.50 -15.55 20.34
CA PRO A 82 12.36 -15.17 21.74
C PRO A 82 13.25 -13.95 22.01
N PHE A 83 12.67 -12.75 22.09
CA PHE A 83 13.38 -11.52 22.45
C PHE A 83 12.70 -10.81 23.63
N ASN A 84 13.49 -10.11 24.43
CA ASN A 84 12.96 -9.25 25.50
C ASN A 84 12.53 -7.90 24.91
N VAL A 85 11.23 -7.64 24.93
CA VAL A 85 10.57 -6.44 24.38
C VAL A 85 11.08 -5.12 24.98
N GLU A 86 11.61 -5.14 26.20
CA GLU A 86 11.97 -3.92 26.94
C GLU A 86 13.44 -3.49 26.80
N THR A 87 14.32 -4.39 26.36
CA THR A 87 15.78 -4.15 26.37
C THR A 87 16.48 -4.39 25.04
N SER A 88 15.81 -5.04 24.07
CA SER A 88 16.44 -5.43 22.83
C SER A 88 15.95 -4.59 21.64
N PRO A 89 16.83 -3.86 20.93
CA PRO A 89 16.48 -3.16 19.68
C PRO A 89 16.30 -4.13 18.49
N LEU A 90 16.36 -5.44 18.75
CA LEU A 90 16.32 -6.51 17.76
C LEU A 90 15.05 -6.52 16.90
N PRO A 91 13.83 -6.26 17.43
CA PRO A 91 12.61 -6.18 16.63
C PRO A 91 12.68 -5.10 15.54
N TYR A 92 13.17 -3.92 15.91
CA TYR A 92 13.27 -2.79 14.98
C TYR A 92 14.31 -3.06 13.89
N GLY A 93 15.43 -3.70 14.25
CA GLY A 93 16.45 -4.12 13.29
C GLY A 93 15.94 -5.16 12.30
N VAL A 94 15.24 -6.19 12.76
CA VAL A 94 14.68 -7.24 11.90
C VAL A 94 13.67 -6.63 10.93
N GLU A 95 12.70 -5.86 11.43
CA GLU A 95 11.65 -5.27 10.60
C GLU A 95 12.23 -4.32 9.52
N THR A 96 13.20 -3.48 9.88
CA THR A 96 13.84 -2.54 8.94
C THR A 96 14.63 -3.27 7.84
N VAL A 97 15.28 -4.39 8.15
CA VAL A 97 15.98 -5.22 7.15
C VAL A 97 14.99 -5.85 6.16
N PHE A 98 13.86 -6.35 6.64
CA PHE A 98 12.82 -6.91 5.78
C PHE A 98 12.21 -5.85 4.86
N ILE A 99 11.88 -4.66 5.38
CA ILE A 99 11.38 -3.54 4.58
C ILE A 99 12.41 -3.12 3.52
N ALA A 100 13.69 -2.96 3.90
CA ALA A 100 14.77 -2.61 2.98
C ALA A 100 14.93 -3.65 1.85
N THR A 101 14.76 -4.93 2.18
CA THR A 101 14.77 -6.03 1.20
C THR A 101 13.62 -5.88 0.21
N GLY A 102 12.42 -5.54 0.68
CA GLY A 102 11.27 -5.24 -0.19
C GLY A 102 11.55 -4.09 -1.18
N PHE A 103 12.19 -3.01 -0.72
CA PHE A 103 12.61 -1.92 -1.60
C PHE A 103 13.66 -2.35 -2.64
N LEU A 104 14.65 -3.16 -2.25
CA LEU A 104 15.67 -3.69 -3.16
C LEU A 104 15.06 -4.59 -4.24
N VAL A 105 14.15 -5.49 -3.84
CA VAL A 105 13.44 -6.39 -4.77
C VAL A 105 12.59 -5.58 -5.75
N TYR A 106 11.86 -4.57 -5.26
CA TYR A 106 11.11 -3.68 -6.13
C TYR A 106 12.02 -2.95 -7.14
N TYR A 107 13.15 -2.40 -6.68
CA TYR A 107 14.10 -1.71 -7.54
C TYR A 107 14.66 -2.61 -8.63
N PHE A 108 14.98 -3.86 -8.30
CA PHE A 108 15.47 -4.83 -9.27
C PHE A 108 14.40 -5.17 -10.33
N LEU A 109 13.15 -5.36 -9.91
CA LEU A 109 12.03 -5.67 -10.81
C LEU A 109 11.75 -4.51 -11.79
N ILE A 110 11.74 -3.26 -11.32
CA ILE A 110 11.50 -2.10 -12.18
C ILE A 110 12.69 -1.80 -13.10
N SER A 111 13.92 -2.01 -12.63
CA SER A 111 15.14 -1.83 -13.43
C SER A 111 15.17 -2.81 -14.61
N ARG A 112 14.67 -4.04 -14.41
CA ARG A 112 14.58 -5.06 -15.46
C ARG A 112 13.51 -4.76 -16.53
N ASN A 113 12.45 -4.05 -16.16
CA ASN A 113 11.34 -3.71 -17.06
C ASN A 113 11.59 -2.44 -17.91
N ASN A 114 12.64 -1.66 -17.60
CA ASN A 114 13.03 -0.46 -18.34
C ASN A 114 14.21 -0.69 -19.32
N LYS A 115 14.60 -1.95 -19.57
CA LYS A 115 15.50 -2.36 -20.65
C LYS A 115 14.69 -3.03 -21.75
#